data_AF-A0A8T4TBB7-F1
#
_entry.id   AF-A0A8T4TBB7-F1
#
_cell.length_a   1.000
_cell.length_b   1.000
_cell.length_c   1.000
_cell.angle_alpha   90.00
_cell.angle_beta   90.00
_cell.angle_gamma   90.00
#
_symmetry.space_group_name_H-M   'P 1'
#
loop_
_entity.id
_entity.type
_entity.pdbx_description
1 polymer ?
#
loop_
_entity_poly.entity_id
_entity_poly.type
_entity_poly.pdbx_seq_one_letter_code
_entity_poly.pdbx_strand_id
1 'polypeptide(L)'
;MVEVHSVFRKWGKSSLAFVIPKEIVEQEKLKPNQKLTAILVNENNNMAKTFGRLKNWKKPTDKIMREIDDEKGNVNYSKFKNSKVVLSILNLAEFHYKILKDFNSKLADELISEYEGFLIDIDIATIKEANEFRLLNKSRKLSYADCIGYTIARRIGLKFLTGDRQFSDMPNVEFVN
;
A
#
# COMPACT_ATOMS: atom_id res chain seq x y z
N MET A 1 7.88 -8.94 -10.37
CA MET A 1 8.35 -7.62 -9.91
C MET A 1 9.80 -7.81 -9.54
N VAL A 2 10.73 -7.11 -10.20
CA VAL A 2 12.15 -7.16 -9.84
C VAL A 2 12.45 -5.94 -8.98
N GLU A 3 12.87 -6.18 -7.74
CA GLU A 3 13.39 -5.12 -6.88
C GLU A 3 14.80 -4.77 -7.33
N VAL A 4 15.01 -3.51 -7.66
CA VAL A 4 16.31 -3.00 -8.12
C VAL A 4 16.87 -2.08 -7.04
N HIS A 5 17.92 -2.52 -6.35
CA HIS A 5 18.68 -1.66 -5.46
C HIS A 5 19.71 -0.90 -6.28
N SER A 6 19.53 0.42 -6.39
CA SER A 6 20.45 1.26 -7.16
C SER A 6 20.45 2.70 -6.67
N VAL A 7 21.41 3.46 -7.19
CA VAL A 7 21.59 4.89 -6.91
C VAL A 7 21.10 5.73 -8.08
N PHE A 8 20.45 6.84 -7.77
CA PHE A 8 20.20 7.87 -8.76
C PHE A 8 21.51 8.58 -9.13
N ARG A 9 21.72 8.80 -10.42
CA ARG A 9 22.82 9.62 -10.93
C ARG A 9 22.30 10.86 -11.65
N LYS A 10 23.05 11.95 -11.61
CA LYS A 10 22.69 13.15 -12.38
C LYS A 10 22.72 12.85 -13.87
N TRP A 11 21.64 13.20 -14.57
CA TRP A 11 21.52 13.10 -16.01
C TRP A 11 21.15 14.48 -16.57
N GLY A 12 22.04 15.10 -17.32
CA GLY A 12 21.84 16.48 -17.79
C GLY A 12 21.77 17.50 -16.65
N LYS A 13 21.11 18.64 -16.90
CA LYS A 13 21.07 19.77 -15.94
C LYS A 13 20.03 19.59 -14.83
N SER A 14 18.88 18.98 -15.13
CA SER A 14 17.69 18.96 -14.27
C SER A 14 17.06 17.58 -14.06
N SER A 15 17.69 16.50 -14.53
CA SER A 15 17.15 15.14 -14.37
C SER A 15 18.09 14.21 -13.60
N LEU A 16 17.50 13.17 -13.03
CA LEU A 16 18.20 12.04 -12.45
C LEU A 16 17.92 10.80 -13.29
N ALA A 17 18.95 9.97 -13.50
CA ALA A 17 18.84 8.65 -14.10
C ALA A 17 18.86 7.59 -12.99
N PHE A 18 17.93 6.65 -13.06
CA PHE A 18 17.95 5.43 -12.27
C PHE A 18 18.79 4.39 -13.00
N VAL A 19 19.87 3.90 -12.37
CA VAL A 19 20.78 2.95 -13.01
C VAL A 19 20.26 1.54 -12.78
N ILE A 20 19.90 0.81 -13.83
CA ILE A 20 19.53 -0.61 -13.69
C ILE A 20 20.80 -1.45 -13.86
N PRO A 21 21.17 -2.32 -12.88
CA PRO A 21 22.31 -3.22 -13.01
C PRO A 21 22.22 -4.08 -14.26
N LYS A 22 23.37 -4.37 -14.88
CA LYS A 22 23.44 -5.07 -16.17
C LYS A 22 22.79 -6.46 -16.08
N GLU A 23 22.96 -7.12 -14.94
CA GLU A 23 22.43 -8.45 -14.65
C GLU A 23 20.90 -8.45 -14.74
N ILE A 24 20.25 -7.40 -14.24
CA ILE A 24 18.79 -7.24 -14.31
C ILE A 24 18.34 -6.89 -15.73
N VAL A 25 19.10 -6.07 -16.45
CA VAL A 25 18.83 -5.76 -17.87
C VAL A 25 18.85 -7.04 -18.71
N GLU A 26 19.82 -7.92 -18.49
CA GLU A 26 19.96 -9.19 -19.19
C GLU A 26 18.86 -10.18 -18.79
N GLN A 27 18.61 -10.34 -17.48
CA GLN A 27 17.60 -11.25 -16.95
C GLN A 27 16.19 -10.89 -17.43
N GLU A 28 15.81 -9.61 -17.31
CA GLU A 28 14.48 -9.10 -17.68
C GLU A 28 14.40 -8.71 -19.16
N LYS A 29 15.49 -8.91 -19.92
CA LYS A 29 15.59 -8.61 -21.36
C LYS A 29 15.15 -7.19 -21.71
N LEU A 30 15.52 -6.23 -20.85
CA LEU A 30 15.14 -4.82 -21.01
C LEU A 30 15.80 -4.24 -22.25
N LYS A 31 15.05 -3.42 -23.00
CA LYS A 31 15.54 -2.78 -24.22
C LYS A 31 15.65 -1.26 -24.07
N PRO A 32 16.59 -0.61 -24.80
CA PRO A 32 16.60 0.84 -24.90
C PRO A 32 15.23 1.39 -25.34
N ASN A 33 14.82 2.53 -24.77
CA ASN A 33 13.55 3.22 -25.03
C ASN A 33 12.27 2.46 -24.65
N GLN A 34 12.38 1.35 -23.92
CA GLN A 34 11.23 0.68 -23.31
C GLN A 34 10.64 1.58 -22.22
N LYS A 35 9.31 1.74 -22.21
CA LYS A 35 8.61 2.39 -21.09
C LYS A 35 8.65 1.48 -19.87
N LEU A 36 9.10 2.02 -18.75
CA LEU A 36 9.16 1.35 -17.46
C LEU A 36 8.47 2.22 -16.41
N THR A 37 7.75 1.59 -15.50
CA THR A 37 7.20 2.22 -14.31
C THR A 37 8.11 1.89 -13.14
N ALA A 38 8.66 2.91 -12.48
CA ALA A 38 9.44 2.75 -11.27
C ALA A 38 8.60 3.18 -10.06
N ILE A 39 8.60 2.37 -9.00
CA ILE A 39 8.00 2.72 -7.71
C ILE A 39 9.13 3.19 -6.81
N LEU A 40 9.11 4.48 -6.47
CA LEU A 40 10.13 5.08 -5.62
C LEU A 40 9.66 5.01 -4.17
N VAL A 41 10.37 4.23 -3.36
CA VAL A 41 10.09 4.10 -1.94
C VAL A 41 11.24 4.72 -1.17
N ASN A 42 10.95 5.71 -0.33
CA ASN A 42 11.94 6.30 0.56
C ASN A 42 12.18 5.37 1.75
N GLU A 43 13.37 4.79 1.87
CA GLU A 43 13.73 3.83 2.92
C GLU A 43 13.64 4.40 4.35
N ASN A 44 13.59 5.73 4.50
CA ASN A 44 13.39 6.37 5.79
C ASN A 44 11.97 6.16 6.36
N ASN A 45 11.00 5.75 5.54
CA ASN A 45 9.59 5.57 5.91
C ASN A 45 9.31 4.14 6.38
N ASN A 46 10.01 3.70 7.43
CA ASN A 46 9.81 2.35 7.96
C ASN A 46 8.61 2.32 8.92
N MET A 47 7.50 1.68 8.52
CA MET A 47 6.28 1.58 9.34
C MET A 47 6.54 1.01 10.75
N ALA A 48 7.55 0.15 10.94
CA ALA A 48 7.91 -0.33 12.26
C ALA A 48 8.33 0.79 13.24
N LYS A 49 8.90 1.90 12.73
CA LYS A 49 9.25 3.09 13.53
C LYS A 49 8.01 3.95 13.83
N THR A 50 7.10 4.07 12.86
CA THR A 50 5.78 4.69 12.99
C THR A 50 4.94 4.03 14.08
N PHE A 51 4.79 2.71 13.99
CA PHE A 51 4.11 1.92 15.02
C PHE A 51 4.87 1.90 16.36
N GLY A 52 6.19 2.08 16.34
CA GLY A 52 7.03 2.18 17.55
C GLY A 52 6.86 3.49 18.33
N ARG A 53 6.59 4.62 17.66
CA ARG A 53 6.36 5.93 18.31
C ARG A 53 5.04 5.99 19.07
N LEU A 54 4.05 5.21 18.65
CA LEU A 54 2.75 5.09 19.30
C LEU A 54 2.79 4.36 20.66
N LYS A 55 3.91 3.73 21.01
CA LYS A 55 4.06 2.94 22.25
C LYS A 55 4.05 3.78 23.54
N ASN A 56 4.22 5.10 23.43
CA ASN A 56 4.27 6.02 24.58
C ASN A 56 2.91 6.62 24.96
N TRP A 57 1.82 6.32 24.25
CA TRP A 57 0.50 6.86 24.57
C TRP A 57 -0.29 5.92 25.48
N LYS A 58 -0.97 6.49 26.49
CA LYS A 58 -1.70 5.81 27.59
C LYS A 58 -2.85 4.86 27.17
N LYS A 59 -3.06 4.60 25.88
CA LYS A 59 -3.83 3.45 25.41
C LYS A 59 -2.85 2.54 24.65
N PRO A 60 -2.58 1.30 25.13
CA PRO A 60 -1.61 0.42 24.51
C PRO A 60 -1.97 0.24 23.03
N THR A 61 -0.97 0.28 22.15
CA THR A 61 -1.05 0.10 20.69
C THR A 61 -1.95 -1.09 20.30
N ASP A 62 -1.97 -2.12 21.14
CA ASP A 62 -2.84 -3.28 21.03
C ASP A 62 -4.32 -2.92 21.00
N LYS A 63 -4.75 -1.90 21.75
CA LYS A 63 -6.14 -1.44 21.80
C LYS A 63 -6.55 -0.67 20.55
N ILE A 64 -5.65 0.13 19.98
CA ILE A 64 -5.87 0.86 18.72
C ILE A 64 -5.94 -0.14 17.55
N MET A 65 -5.04 -1.12 17.50
CA MET A 65 -5.10 -2.21 16.51
C MET A 65 -6.31 -3.13 16.71
N ARG A 66 -6.77 -3.35 17.96
CA ARG A 66 -8.01 -4.09 18.28
C ARG A 66 -9.30 -3.33 17.97
N GLU A 67 -9.25 -2.02 17.79
CA GLU A 67 -10.43 -1.17 17.52
C GLU A 67 -10.51 -0.82 16.02
N ILE A 68 -9.37 -0.64 15.34
CA ILE A 68 -9.28 -0.42 13.89
C ILE A 68 -9.59 -1.69 13.09
N ASP A 69 -9.36 -2.86 13.66
CA ASP A 69 -9.91 -4.13 13.16
C ASP A 69 -10.79 -4.71 14.27
N ASP A 70 -12.10 -4.82 14.02
CA ASP A 70 -13.05 -5.53 14.91
C ASP A 70 -12.71 -7.04 15.06
N GLU A 71 -11.57 -7.50 14.54
CA GLU A 71 -11.03 -8.84 14.66
C GLU A 71 -9.71 -8.81 15.46
N LYS A 72 -9.85 -8.69 16.78
CA LYS A 72 -8.94 -9.21 17.81
C LYS A 72 -7.43 -9.19 17.44
N GLY A 73 -6.85 -8.01 17.19
CA GLY A 73 -5.38 -7.83 17.16
C GLY A 73 -4.63 -9.00 16.52
N ASN A 74 -5.00 -9.30 15.28
CA ASN A 74 -4.69 -10.58 14.67
C ASN A 74 -3.17 -10.74 14.53
N VAL A 75 -2.62 -11.70 15.29
CA VAL A 75 -1.18 -12.02 15.36
C VAL A 75 -0.61 -12.29 13.97
N ASN A 76 -1.48 -12.65 13.01
CA ASN A 76 -1.13 -12.92 11.63
C ASN A 76 -0.62 -11.69 10.86
N TYR A 77 -0.88 -10.46 11.34
CA TYR A 77 -0.27 -9.25 10.75
C TYR A 77 1.20 -9.06 11.15
N SER A 78 1.68 -9.72 12.20
CA SER A 78 3.07 -9.58 12.68
C SER A 78 4.10 -9.97 11.63
N LYS A 79 3.76 -10.88 10.70
CA LYS A 79 4.63 -11.31 9.60
C LYS A 79 4.91 -10.19 8.58
N PHE A 80 4.12 -9.11 8.58
CA PHE A 80 4.28 -7.97 7.67
C PHE A 80 4.99 -6.76 8.31
N LYS A 81 5.49 -6.88 9.55
CA LYS A 81 6.08 -5.76 10.29
C LYS A 81 7.21 -5.04 9.55
N ASN A 82 7.95 -5.76 8.70
CA ASN A 82 9.05 -5.24 7.90
C ASN A 82 8.72 -5.19 6.39
N SER A 83 7.46 -5.39 6.01
CA SER A 83 7.03 -5.33 4.62
C SER A 83 6.87 -3.87 4.18
N LYS A 84 7.21 -3.60 2.92
CA LYS A 84 6.84 -2.34 2.26
C LYS A 84 5.34 -2.36 2.01
N VAL A 85 4.66 -1.29 2.40
CA VAL A 85 3.21 -1.12 2.21
C VAL A 85 2.97 0.12 1.37
N VAL A 86 1.91 0.07 0.58
CA VAL A 86 1.42 1.19 -0.21
C VAL A 86 -0.07 1.34 0.06
N LEU A 87 -0.55 2.57 -0.03
CA LEU A 87 -1.94 2.93 0.25
C LEU A 87 -2.50 3.73 -0.92
N SER A 88 -3.80 3.64 -1.15
CA SER A 88 -4.52 4.63 -1.96
C SER A 88 -5.07 5.74 -1.07
N ILE A 89 -5.40 6.89 -1.67
CA ILE A 89 -6.08 7.97 -0.93
C ILE A 89 -7.41 7.53 -0.32
N LEU A 90 -8.09 6.54 -0.92
CA LEU A 90 -9.34 5.99 -0.41
C LEU A 90 -9.11 5.15 0.86
N ASN A 91 -8.06 4.32 0.89
CA ASN A 91 -7.69 3.59 2.11
C ASN A 91 -7.34 4.55 3.24
N LEU A 92 -6.61 5.63 2.91
CA LEU A 92 -6.22 6.63 3.90
C LEU A 92 -7.45 7.41 4.41
N ALA A 93 -8.44 7.69 3.56
CA ALA A 93 -9.70 8.31 3.97
C ALA A 93 -10.52 7.42 4.92
N GLU A 94 -10.64 6.12 4.62
CA GLU A 94 -11.32 5.15 5.49
C GLU A 94 -10.61 5.01 6.84
N PHE A 95 -9.28 4.90 6.82
CA PHE A 95 -8.46 4.86 8.02
C PHE A 95 -8.65 6.11 8.86
N HIS A 96 -8.51 7.30 8.27
CA HIS A 96 -8.71 8.58 8.96
C HIS A 96 -10.09 8.69 9.59
N TYR A 97 -11.16 8.36 8.84
CA TYR A 97 -12.53 8.36 9.35
C TYR A 97 -12.69 7.42 10.54
N LYS A 98 -12.08 6.23 10.48
CA LYS A 98 -12.11 5.29 11.59
C LYS A 98 -11.42 5.83 12.83
N ILE A 99 -10.23 6.43 12.69
CA ILE A 99 -9.54 7.08 13.82
C ILE A 99 -10.37 8.22 14.41
N LEU A 100 -10.97 9.05 13.55
CA LEU A 100 -11.85 10.14 13.99
C LEU A 100 -13.02 9.63 14.83
N LYS A 101 -13.68 8.57 14.35
CA LYS A 101 -14.87 7.99 14.99
C LYS A 101 -14.54 7.34 16.33
N ASP A 102 -13.45 6.60 16.40
CA ASP A 102 -13.14 5.74 17.55
C ASP A 102 -12.24 6.45 18.59
N PHE A 103 -11.55 7.53 18.18
CA PHE A 103 -10.62 8.29 19.03
C PHE A 103 -10.91 9.79 19.02
N ASN A 104 -10.12 10.59 18.29
CA ASN A 104 -10.22 12.05 18.24
C ASN A 104 -9.52 12.61 17.00
N SER A 105 -9.84 13.86 16.66
CA SER A 105 -9.29 14.59 15.51
C SER A 105 -7.78 14.74 15.54
N LYS A 106 -7.21 15.08 16.70
CA LYS A 106 -5.75 15.27 16.82
C LYS A 106 -4.98 14.01 16.42
N LEU A 107 -5.39 12.84 16.90
CA LEU A 107 -4.74 11.57 16.54
C LEU A 107 -4.94 11.22 15.06
N ALA A 108 -6.12 11.51 14.51
CA ALA A 108 -6.41 11.26 13.10
C ALA A 108 -5.49 12.10 12.20
N ASP A 109 -5.33 13.39 12.51
CA ASP A 109 -4.44 14.31 11.79
C ASP A 109 -2.96 13.91 11.92
N GLU A 110 -2.52 13.52 13.12
CA GLU A 110 -1.14 13.06 13.34
C GLU A 110 -0.82 11.81 12.51
N LEU A 111 -1.73 10.83 12.49
CA LEU A 111 -1.52 9.59 11.75
C LEU A 111 -1.62 9.79 10.25
N ILE A 112 -2.58 10.57 9.75
CA ILE A 112 -2.76 10.75 8.30
C ILE A 112 -1.50 11.37 7.66
N SER A 113 -0.87 12.36 8.32
CA SER A 113 0.38 12.96 7.85
C SER A 113 1.55 11.98 7.82
N GLU A 114 1.55 10.97 8.69
CA GLU A 114 2.59 9.95 8.68
C GLU A 114 2.46 8.95 7.53
N TYR A 115 1.22 8.68 7.10
CA TYR A 115 0.93 7.73 6.02
C TYR A 115 0.94 8.32 4.61
N GLU A 116 0.99 9.65 4.48
CA GLU A 116 1.03 10.34 3.17
C GLU A 116 2.18 9.86 2.28
N GLY A 117 3.35 9.56 2.87
CA GLY A 117 4.53 9.08 2.16
C GLY A 117 4.42 7.67 1.56
N PHE A 118 3.30 6.97 1.76
CA PHE A 118 3.02 5.64 1.22
C PHE A 118 1.92 5.65 0.14
N LEU A 119 1.41 6.84 -0.20
CA LEU A 119 0.33 6.99 -1.17
C LEU A 119 0.79 6.65 -2.59
N ILE A 120 -0.06 5.91 -3.29
CA ILE A 120 -0.02 5.72 -4.73
C ILE A 120 -1.20 6.47 -5.36
N ASP A 121 -0.89 7.20 -6.43
CA ASP A 121 -1.87 7.92 -7.23
C ASP A 121 -2.86 6.97 -7.93
N ILE A 122 -4.12 7.41 -8.02
CA ILE A 122 -5.16 6.71 -8.75
C ILE A 122 -5.33 7.37 -10.12
N ASP A 123 -4.88 6.70 -11.18
CA ASP A 123 -5.07 7.17 -12.55
C ASP A 123 -6.43 6.75 -13.15
N ILE A 124 -6.81 7.39 -14.26
CA ILE A 124 -8.08 7.10 -14.97
C ILE A 124 -8.14 5.63 -15.41
N ALA A 125 -7.01 5.02 -15.77
CA ALA A 125 -6.96 3.64 -16.20
C ALA A 125 -7.31 2.68 -15.04
N THR A 126 -6.79 2.96 -13.85
CA THR A 126 -7.11 2.24 -12.61
C THR A 126 -8.59 2.35 -12.29
N ILE A 127 -9.18 3.54 -12.44
CA ILE A 127 -10.62 3.75 -12.19
C ILE A 127 -11.46 2.90 -13.15
N LYS A 128 -11.15 2.91 -14.46
CA LYS A 128 -11.88 2.12 -15.46
C LYS A 128 -11.80 0.63 -15.15
N GLU A 129 -10.60 0.12 -14.92
CA GLU A 129 -10.35 -1.28 -14.61
C GLU A 129 -11.04 -1.72 -13.30
N ALA A 130 -10.96 -0.88 -12.25
CA ALA A 130 -11.64 -1.16 -10.98
C ALA A 130 -13.16 -1.20 -11.12
N ASN A 131 -13.74 -0.33 -11.95
CA ASN A 131 -15.18 -0.32 -12.21
C ASN A 131 -15.64 -1.55 -13.00
N GLU A 132 -14.87 -1.96 -14.01
CA GLU A 132 -15.11 -3.21 -14.74
C GLU A 132 -15.03 -4.42 -13.79
N PHE A 133 -13.98 -4.48 -12.98
CA PHE A 133 -13.80 -5.52 -11.96
C PHE A 133 -14.99 -5.57 -10.99
N ARG A 134 -15.44 -4.40 -10.51
CA ARG A 134 -16.60 -4.29 -9.61
C ARG A 134 -17.88 -4.79 -10.26
N LEU A 135 -18.11 -4.45 -11.53
CA LEU A 135 -19.29 -4.89 -12.28
C LEU A 135 -19.29 -6.41 -12.46
N LEU A 136 -18.15 -6.99 -12.82
CA LEU A 136 -17.99 -8.45 -12.96
C LEU A 136 -18.17 -9.19 -11.63
N ASN A 137 -17.84 -8.54 -10.50
CA ASN A 137 -17.94 -9.11 -9.15
C ASN A 137 -19.13 -8.55 -8.34
N LYS A 138 -20.19 -8.07 -9.01
CA LYS A 138 -21.34 -7.42 -8.36
C LYS A 138 -21.97 -8.26 -7.24
N SER A 139 -21.99 -9.59 -7.37
CA SER A 139 -22.52 -10.51 -6.37
C SER A 139 -21.75 -10.48 -5.05
N ARG A 140 -20.47 -10.11 -5.07
CA ARG A 140 -19.61 -10.03 -3.89
C ARG A 140 -19.84 -8.77 -3.06
N LYS A 141 -20.50 -7.75 -3.63
CA LYS A 141 -20.82 -6.46 -2.97
C LYS A 141 -19.60 -5.64 -2.51
N LEU A 142 -18.50 -5.75 -3.25
CA LEU A 142 -17.25 -5.01 -2.99
C LEU A 142 -17.47 -3.48 -3.01
N SER A 143 -16.79 -2.77 -2.12
CA SER A 143 -16.76 -1.30 -2.12
C SER A 143 -15.94 -0.76 -3.30
N TYR A 144 -16.09 0.53 -3.61
CA TYR A 144 -15.21 1.19 -4.59
C TYR A 144 -13.75 1.22 -4.11
N ALA A 145 -13.53 1.48 -2.82
CA ALA A 145 -12.19 1.52 -2.23
C ALA A 145 -11.49 0.16 -2.36
N ASP A 146 -12.19 -0.94 -2.07
CA ASP A 146 -11.62 -2.29 -2.20
C ASP A 146 -11.32 -2.64 -3.65
N CYS A 147 -12.21 -2.31 -4.58
CA CYS A 147 -11.99 -2.57 -6.01
C CYS A 147 -10.78 -1.80 -6.54
N ILE A 148 -10.64 -0.53 -6.14
CA ILE A 148 -9.50 0.30 -6.52
C ILE A 148 -8.22 -0.22 -5.88
N GLY A 149 -8.21 -0.50 -4.58
CA GLY A 149 -7.06 -1.04 -3.86
C GLY A 149 -6.56 -2.36 -4.44
N TYR A 150 -7.47 -3.30 -4.71
CA TYR A 150 -7.16 -4.57 -5.36
C TYR A 150 -6.58 -4.37 -6.77
N THR A 151 -7.17 -3.46 -7.55
CA THR A 151 -6.71 -3.15 -8.91
C THR A 151 -5.30 -2.54 -8.89
N ILE A 152 -5.03 -1.60 -7.99
CA ILE A 152 -3.69 -1.01 -7.80
C ILE A 152 -2.70 -2.11 -7.47
N ALA A 153 -2.98 -2.93 -6.46
CA ALA A 153 -2.11 -4.02 -6.02
C ALA A 153 -1.74 -4.95 -7.19
N ARG A 154 -2.73 -5.35 -8.00
CA ARG A 154 -2.50 -6.15 -9.22
C ARG A 154 -1.64 -5.44 -10.25
N ARG A 155 -1.91 -4.17 -10.57
CA ARG A 155 -1.16 -3.41 -11.58
C ARG A 155 0.31 -3.24 -11.21
N ILE A 156 0.60 -3.04 -9.93
CA ILE A 156 1.98 -2.85 -9.44
C ILE A 156 2.65 -4.15 -8.99
N GLY A 157 1.97 -5.29 -9.08
CA GLY A 157 2.52 -6.60 -8.73
C GLY A 157 2.75 -6.82 -7.24
N LEU A 158 2.00 -6.13 -6.38
CA LEU A 158 1.98 -6.35 -4.93
C LEU A 158 0.79 -7.21 -4.53
N LYS A 159 0.90 -7.92 -3.41
CA LYS A 159 -0.24 -8.63 -2.83
C LYS A 159 -1.26 -7.64 -2.26
N PHE A 160 -2.54 -7.88 -2.52
CA PHE A 160 -3.63 -7.18 -1.85
C PHE A 160 -3.87 -7.80 -0.48
N LEU A 161 -3.48 -7.08 0.57
CA LEU A 161 -3.60 -7.53 1.96
C LEU A 161 -5.01 -7.20 2.49
N THR A 162 -5.77 -8.20 2.92
CA THR A 162 -7.13 -7.96 3.47
C THR A 162 -7.59 -9.10 4.38
N GLY A 163 -8.45 -8.76 5.35
CA GLY A 163 -9.23 -9.72 6.13
C GLY A 163 -10.64 -9.95 5.57
N ASP A 164 -11.05 -9.29 4.49
CA ASP A 164 -12.37 -9.49 3.90
C ASP A 164 -12.44 -10.79 3.10
N ARG A 165 -13.29 -11.71 3.56
CA ARG A 165 -13.51 -13.02 2.95
C ARG A 165 -14.00 -12.92 1.50
N GLN A 166 -14.60 -11.80 1.10
CA GLN A 166 -15.01 -11.55 -0.28
C GLN A 166 -13.84 -11.66 -1.28
N PHE A 167 -12.60 -11.50 -0.81
CA PHE A 167 -11.37 -11.56 -1.60
C PHE A 167 -10.58 -12.87 -1.42
N SER A 168 -10.98 -13.76 -0.51
CA SER A 168 -10.17 -14.92 -0.08
C SER A 168 -9.78 -15.90 -1.20
N ASP A 169 -10.59 -16.00 -2.25
CA ASP A 169 -10.37 -16.85 -3.43
C ASP A 169 -9.82 -16.08 -4.65
N MET A 170 -9.50 -14.80 -4.49
CA MET A 170 -9.01 -13.98 -5.60
C MET A 170 -7.50 -14.12 -5.78
N PRO A 171 -7.03 -14.08 -7.05
CA PRO A 171 -5.60 -14.11 -7.31
C PRO A 171 -4.93 -12.87 -6.73
N ASN A 172 -3.65 -13.01 -6.36
CA ASN A 172 -2.85 -11.89 -5.86
C ASN A 172 -3.35 -11.28 -4.54
N VAL A 173 -4.18 -12.00 -3.79
CA VAL A 173 -4.60 -11.63 -2.42
C VAL A 173 -3.73 -12.35 -1.40
N GLU A 174 -3.40 -11.63 -0.33
CA GLU A 174 -2.87 -12.19 0.91
C GLU A 174 -3.96 -12.02 1.97
N PHE A 175 -4.63 -13.12 2.30
CA PHE A 175 -5.75 -13.13 3.21
C PHE A 175 -5.29 -13.30 4.66
N VAL A 176 -5.81 -12.46 5.56
CA VAL A 176 -5.43 -12.45 6.98
C VAL A 176 -6.69 -12.48 7.85
N ASN A 177 -6.98 -13.64 8.44
CA ASN A 177 -8.09 -13.90 9.37
C ASN A 177 -7.57 -14.44 10.70
#